data_AF-A0A0C3PTF0-F1
#
_entry.id   AF-A0A0C3PTF0-F1
#
_cell.length_a   1.000
_cell.length_b   1.000
_cell.length_c   1.000
_cell.angle_alpha   90.00
_cell.angle_beta   90.00
_cell.angle_gamma   90.00
#
_symmetry.space_group_name_H-M   'P 1'
#
loop_
_entity.id
_entity.type
_entity.pdbx_description
1 polymer ?
#
loop_
_entity_poly.entity_id
_entity_poly.type
_entity_poly.pdbx_seq_one_letter_code
_entity_poly.pdbx_strand_id
1 'polypeptide(L)'
;ITEYRYLKVNYKSSVDWKVVTDHLRCNLSFYGQPWYDCALIQLTDTETAFVRLISIFTCNILGVGSINLAFAAPCNNPIFIPIQSILCGAVVAPDPSHPSGFFVINHIDGDMFLHMKSRK
;
A
#
# COMPACT_ATOMS: atom_id res chain seq x y z
N ILE A 1 -11.52 -14.15 -11.77
CA ILE A 1 -10.77 -13.19 -10.91
C ILE A 1 -9.94 -14.03 -9.95
N THR A 2 -8.67 -13.69 -9.76
CA THR A 2 -7.76 -14.40 -8.85
C THR A 2 -7.30 -13.43 -7.77
N GLU A 3 -7.56 -13.73 -6.51
CA GLU A 3 -7.17 -12.92 -5.35
C GLU A 3 -5.80 -13.33 -4.80
N TYR A 4 -5.02 -12.36 -4.34
CA TYR A 4 -3.72 -12.54 -3.70
C TYR A 4 -3.68 -11.78 -2.37
N ARG A 5 -3.12 -12.42 -1.35
CA ARG A 5 -2.84 -11.79 -0.04
C ARG A 5 -1.44 -11.21 0.09
N TYR A 6 -0.60 -11.52 -0.89
CA TYR A 6 0.79 -11.12 -0.95
C TYR A 6 1.22 -10.99 -2.40
N LEU A 7 1.89 -9.89 -2.73
CA LEU A 7 2.42 -9.64 -4.06
C LEU A 7 3.83 -9.04 -3.96
N LYS A 8 4.74 -9.57 -4.77
CA LYS A 8 6.04 -8.95 -5.02
C LYS A 8 5.94 -8.07 -6.26
N VAL A 9 6.19 -6.79 -6.10
CA VAL A 9 6.18 -5.82 -7.20
C VAL A 9 7.60 -5.36 -7.44
N ASN A 10 8.15 -5.65 -8.62
CA ASN A 10 9.44 -5.14 -9.02
C ASN A 10 9.23 -3.81 -9.75
N TYR A 11 9.89 -2.75 -9.30
CA TYR A 11 9.91 -1.46 -9.98
C TYR A 11 11.33 -0.95 -10.10
N LYS A 12 11.52 -0.02 -11.04
CA LYS A 12 12.80 0.66 -11.22
C LYS A 12 12.76 1.95 -10.40
N SER A 13 13.62 2.04 -9.39
CA SER A 13 13.79 3.25 -8.58
C SER A 13 14.14 4.44 -9.48
N SER A 14 13.48 5.57 -9.26
CA SER A 14 13.77 6.81 -10.00
C SER A 14 15.04 7.51 -9.53
N VAL A 15 15.57 7.11 -8.36
CA VAL A 15 16.75 7.74 -7.74
C VAL A 15 18.04 7.13 -8.26
N ASP A 16 18.14 5.80 -8.22
CA ASP A 16 19.39 5.07 -8.52
C ASP A 16 19.25 4.09 -9.70
N TRP A 17 18.06 4.06 -10.33
CA TRP A 17 17.74 3.20 -11.48
C TRP A 17 17.88 1.71 -11.22
N LYS A 18 18.03 1.29 -9.96
CA LYS A 18 18.07 -0.12 -9.59
C LYS A 18 16.66 -0.69 -9.54
N VAL A 19 16.57 -1.98 -9.82
CA VAL A 19 15.32 -2.72 -9.62
C VAL A 19 15.18 -2.98 -8.13
N VAL A 20 14.11 -2.48 -7.54
CA VAL A 20 13.71 -2.69 -6.16
C VAL A 20 12.46 -3.55 -6.13
N THR A 21 12.36 -4.42 -5.14
CA THR A 21 11.19 -5.28 -4.94
C THR A 21 10.40 -4.80 -3.73
N ASP A 22 9.18 -4.37 -3.98
CA ASP A 22 8.20 -4.07 -2.96
C ASP A 22 7.39 -5.32 -2.59
N HIS A 23 7.24 -5.53 -1.29
CA HIS A 23 6.55 -6.67 -0.71
C HIS A 23 5.19 -6.23 -0.19
N LEU A 24 4.19 -6.20 -1.07
CA LEU A 24 2.83 -5.79 -0.72
C LEU A 24 2.09 -6.93 -0.02
N ARG A 25 1.50 -6.64 1.13
CA ARG A 25 0.71 -7.57 1.94
C ARG A 25 -0.68 -6.99 2.17
N CYS A 26 -1.66 -7.87 2.33
CA CYS A 26 -3.00 -7.51 2.77
C CYS A 26 -3.40 -8.44 3.93
N ASN A 27 -2.82 -8.20 5.11
CA ASN A 27 -3.12 -8.96 6.31
C ASN A 27 -4.13 -8.20 7.18
N LEU A 28 -5.24 -8.86 7.51
CA LEU A 28 -6.29 -8.28 8.35
C LEU A 28 -5.91 -8.24 9.83
N SER A 29 -4.97 -9.10 10.27
CA SER A 29 -4.49 -9.12 11.65
C SER A 29 -3.08 -9.68 11.79
N PHE A 30 -2.29 -9.09 12.68
CA PHE A 30 -0.99 -9.59 13.09
C PHE A 30 -1.01 -9.81 14.61
N TYR A 31 -0.80 -11.06 15.05
CA TYR A 31 -0.93 -11.47 16.46
C TYR A 31 -2.24 -11.05 17.15
N GLY A 32 -3.37 -11.10 16.44
CA GLY A 32 -4.68 -10.74 16.98
C GLY A 32 -4.90 -9.23 17.11
N GLN A 33 -3.93 -8.39 16.71
CA GLN A 33 -4.08 -6.94 16.63
C GLN A 33 -4.41 -6.52 15.20
N PRO A 34 -5.17 -5.43 15.01
CA PRO A 34 -5.42 -4.87 13.69
C PRO A 34 -4.10 -4.34 13.11
N TRP A 35 -3.74 -4.85 11.94
CA TRP A 35 -2.58 -4.40 11.17
C TRP A 35 -3.09 -3.73 9.90
N TYR A 36 -2.49 -2.60 9.56
CA TYR A 36 -2.89 -1.78 8.41
C TYR A 36 -1.74 -1.79 7.43
N ASP A 37 -1.76 -2.75 6.50
CA ASP A 37 -0.89 -2.71 5.34
C ASP A 37 -1.36 -1.55 4.45
N CYS A 38 -0.48 -0.58 4.26
CA CYS A 38 -0.74 0.61 3.49
C CYS A 38 0.16 0.68 2.26
N ALA A 39 -0.16 1.58 1.36
CA ALA A 39 0.65 1.92 0.22
C ALA A 39 0.57 3.42 -0.02
N LEU A 40 1.68 4.02 -0.43
CA LEU A 40 1.67 5.33 -1.05
C LEU A 40 1.31 5.14 -2.51
N ILE A 41 0.24 5.80 -2.95
CA ILE A 41 -0.23 5.73 -4.33
C ILE A 41 -0.13 7.09 -4.99
N GLN A 42 0.11 7.09 -6.29
CA GLN A 42 -0.05 8.24 -7.15
C GLN A 42 -1.52 8.31 -7.61
N LEU A 43 -2.22 9.38 -7.22
CA LEU A 43 -3.60 9.65 -7.65
C LEU A 43 -3.62 10.43 -8.96
N THR A 44 -2.73 11.40 -9.09
CA THR A 44 -2.50 12.23 -10.27
C THR A 44 -1.01 12.48 -10.44
N ASP A 45 -0.58 13.13 -11.53
CA ASP A 45 0.85 13.41 -11.77
C ASP A 45 1.51 14.20 -10.63
N THR A 46 0.73 14.96 -9.86
CA THR A 46 1.22 15.82 -8.77
C THR A 46 0.76 15.39 -7.38
N GLU A 47 -0.19 14.47 -7.27
CA GLU A 47 -0.81 14.11 -5.99
C GLU A 47 -0.58 12.66 -5.61
N THR A 48 -0.15 12.48 -4.36
CA THR A 48 0.04 11.17 -3.75
C THR A 48 -0.81 11.04 -2.49
N ALA A 49 -1.29 9.83 -2.20
CA ALA A 49 -2.04 9.54 -0.99
C ALA A 49 -1.62 8.22 -0.36
N PHE A 50 -1.67 8.14 0.96
CA PHE A 50 -1.60 6.85 1.65
C PHE A 50 -2.97 6.19 1.62
N VAL A 51 -3.00 4.91 1.24
CA VAL A 51 -4.20 4.08 1.25
C VAL A 51 -3.94 2.80 2.00
N ARG A 52 -4.94 2.29 2.71
CA ARG A 52 -4.91 0.94 3.28
C ARG A 52 -5.20 -0.07 2.18
N LEU A 53 -4.31 -1.01 1.92
CA LEU A 53 -4.56 -2.14 1.03
C LEU A 53 -5.49 -3.15 1.73
N ILE A 54 -6.59 -3.50 1.06
CA ILE A 54 -7.59 -4.45 1.58
C ILE A 54 -7.46 -5.79 0.88
N SER A 55 -7.33 -5.79 -0.46
CA SER A 55 -7.17 -7.00 -1.26
C SER A 55 -6.48 -6.68 -2.58
N ILE A 56 -5.77 -7.65 -3.16
CA ILE A 56 -5.08 -7.54 -4.44
C ILE A 56 -5.61 -8.63 -5.35
N PHE A 57 -5.88 -8.33 -6.62
CA PHE A 57 -6.43 -9.33 -7.53
C PHE A 57 -6.03 -9.08 -8.99
N THR A 58 -5.98 -10.18 -9.75
CA THR A 58 -5.87 -10.16 -11.20
C THR A 58 -7.23 -10.46 -11.82
N CYS A 59 -7.68 -9.58 -12.71
CA CYS A 59 -8.85 -9.80 -13.54
C CYS A 59 -8.41 -10.22 -14.94
N ASN A 60 -8.90 -11.35 -15.43
CA ASN A 60 -8.72 -11.77 -16.81
C ASN A 60 -9.95 -11.36 -17.61
N ILE A 61 -9.77 -10.41 -18.51
CA ILE A 61 -10.83 -9.91 -19.39
C ILE A 61 -10.61 -10.49 -20.78
N LEU A 62 -11.62 -11.21 -21.29
CA LEU A 62 -11.62 -11.76 -22.64
C LEU A 62 -11.38 -10.64 -23.67
N GLY A 63 -10.38 -10.82 -24.53
CA GLY A 63 -10.03 -9.85 -25.58
C GLY A 63 -9.18 -8.66 -25.15
N VAL A 64 -8.97 -8.43 -23.85
CA VAL A 64 -8.11 -7.33 -23.34
C VAL A 64 -6.85 -7.89 -22.68
N GLY A 65 -6.96 -9.01 -21.97
CA GLY A 65 -5.86 -9.62 -21.23
C GLY A 65 -6.04 -9.49 -19.72
N SER A 66 -4.93 -9.53 -18.98
CA SER A 66 -4.92 -9.55 -17.52
C SER A 66 -4.65 -8.15 -16.96
N ILE A 67 -5.51 -7.69 -16.04
CA ILE A 67 -5.38 -6.42 -15.33
C ILE A 67 -5.14 -6.72 -13.85
N ASN A 68 -4.10 -6.11 -13.30
CA ASN A 68 -3.75 -6.21 -11.88
C ASN A 68 -4.27 -4.98 -11.13
N LEU A 69 -5.11 -5.21 -10.13
CA LEU A 69 -5.77 -4.17 -9.35
C LEU A 69 -5.61 -4.46 -7.85
N ALA A 70 -5.69 -3.40 -7.05
CA ALA A 70 -5.85 -3.50 -5.60
C ALA A 70 -7.13 -2.77 -5.18
N PHE A 71 -7.82 -3.33 -4.18
CA PHE A 71 -8.89 -2.67 -3.46
C PHE A 71 -8.30 -1.98 -2.23
N ALA A 72 -8.43 -0.65 -2.15
CA ALA A 72 -7.75 0.13 -1.13
C ALA A 72 -8.63 1.26 -0.57
N ALA A 73 -8.51 1.57 0.72
CA ALA A 73 -9.28 2.63 1.37
C ALA A 73 -8.37 3.82 1.75
N PRO A 74 -8.58 5.02 1.18
CA PRO A 74 -7.86 6.23 1.56
C PRO A 74 -8.32 6.81 2.91
N CYS A 75 -9.63 6.86 3.18
CA CYS A 75 -10.16 7.46 4.42
C CYS A 75 -11.68 7.24 4.65
N ASN A 76 -12.23 6.07 4.27
CA ASN A 76 -13.57 5.50 4.62
C ASN A 76 -14.27 4.83 3.42
N ASN A 77 -13.99 5.30 2.20
CA ASN A 77 -14.54 4.71 0.97
C ASN A 77 -13.45 3.97 0.19
N PRO A 78 -13.58 2.65 0.02
CA PRO A 78 -12.60 1.89 -0.73
C PRO A 78 -12.76 2.09 -2.24
N ILE A 79 -11.63 2.13 -2.93
CA ILE A 79 -11.52 2.33 -4.38
C ILE A 79 -10.66 1.21 -4.98
N PHE A 80 -10.85 0.96 -6.28
CA PHE A 80 -9.94 0.12 -7.04
C PHE A 80 -8.83 0.98 -7.62
N ILE A 81 -7.59 0.56 -7.40
CA ILE A 81 -6.40 1.22 -7.92
C ILE A 81 -5.59 0.24 -8.79
N PRO A 82 -5.00 0.71 -9.90
CA PRO A 82 -4.00 -0.06 -10.63
C PRO A 82 -2.78 -0.36 -9.74
N ILE A 83 -2.23 -1.57 -9.80
CA ILE A 83 -1.01 -1.88 -9.01
C ILE A 83 0.16 -0.97 -9.40
N GLN A 84 0.23 -0.53 -10.66
CA GLN A 84 1.26 0.38 -11.15
C GLN A 84 1.17 1.80 -10.57
N SER A 85 0.07 2.19 -9.91
CA SER A 85 0.00 3.47 -9.21
C SER A 85 0.60 3.42 -7.80
N ILE A 86 0.95 2.23 -7.31
CA ILE A 86 1.63 2.07 -6.02
C ILE A 86 3.09 2.49 -6.19
N LEU A 87 3.46 3.58 -5.52
CA LEU A 87 4.83 4.08 -5.50
C LEU A 87 5.67 3.28 -4.52
N CYS A 88 5.12 2.99 -3.35
CA CYS A 88 5.72 2.08 -2.40
C CYS A 88 4.73 1.49 -1.39
N GLY A 89 5.08 0.33 -0.83
CA GLY A 89 4.43 -0.25 0.34
C GLY A 89 4.80 0.49 1.63
N ALA A 90 3.84 0.58 2.55
CA ALA A 90 4.03 1.16 3.87
C ALA A 90 3.29 0.34 4.94
N VAL A 91 3.81 0.33 6.16
CA VAL A 91 3.15 -0.32 7.29
C VAL A 91 2.81 0.73 8.34
N VAL A 92 1.56 0.73 8.82
CA VAL A 92 1.16 1.64 9.88
C VAL A 92 1.07 0.92 11.22
N ALA A 93 1.79 1.43 12.21
CA ALA A 93 1.79 0.96 13.59
C ALA A 93 1.32 2.08 14.55
N PRO A 94 0.60 1.78 15.63
CA PRO A 94 0.22 2.79 16.63
C PRO A 94 1.45 3.37 17.35
N ASP A 95 1.42 4.67 17.66
CA ASP A 95 2.43 5.30 18.52
C ASP A 95 2.06 5.05 20.00
N PRO A 96 2.89 4.31 20.78
CA PRO A 96 2.61 4.05 22.18
C PRO A 96 2.62 5.33 23.05
N SER A 97 3.27 6.41 22.60
CA SER A 97 3.37 7.68 23.32
C SER A 97 2.16 8.60 23.06
N HIS A 98 1.49 8.42 21.91
CA HIS A 98 0.38 9.28 21.48
C HIS A 98 -0.81 8.42 21.02
N PRO A 99 -1.88 8.30 21.81
CA PRO A 99 -3.03 7.43 21.52
C PRO A 99 -3.76 7.70 20.18
N SER A 100 -3.51 8.86 19.57
CA SER A 100 -4.06 9.26 18.25
C SER A 100 -2.99 9.36 17.15
N GLY A 101 -1.75 9.00 17.48
CA GLY A 101 -0.58 9.00 16.61
C GLY A 101 -0.29 7.61 16.06
N PHE A 102 0.25 7.58 14.85
CA PHE A 102 0.68 6.36 14.18
C PHE A 102 2.04 6.59 13.52
N PHE A 103 2.88 5.57 13.51
CA PHE A 103 4.08 5.52 12.69
C PHE A 103 3.76 4.83 11.37
N VAL A 104 4.08 5.47 10.26
CA VAL A 104 4.07 4.91 8.92
C VAL A 104 5.51 4.55 8.58
N ILE A 105 5.78 3.26 8.47
CA ILE A 105 7.07 2.69 8.12
C ILE A 105 7.09 2.54 6.61
N ASN A 106 7.92 3.32 5.93
CA ASN A 106 8.11 3.18 4.48
C ASN A 106 9.12 2.06 4.22
N HIS A 107 8.86 1.21 3.23
CA HIS A 107 9.78 0.11 2.89
C HIS A 107 10.99 0.57 2.03
N ILE A 108 11.04 1.84 1.62
CA ILE A 108 12.14 2.42 0.82
C ILE A 108 13.44 2.61 1.62
N ASP A 109 13.36 2.83 2.93
CA ASP A 109 14.50 2.68 3.85
C ASP A 109 13.97 2.24 5.21
N GLY A 110 14.51 1.14 5.76
CA GLY A 110 14.03 0.53 7.01
C GLY A 110 14.15 1.40 8.27
N ASP A 111 14.67 2.63 8.15
CA ASP A 111 14.80 3.63 9.20
C ASP A 111 13.95 4.91 8.97
N MET A 112 13.18 5.00 7.88
CA MET A 112 12.26 6.11 7.63
C MET A 112 10.87 5.85 8.25
N PHE A 113 10.68 6.38 9.46
CA PHE A 113 9.39 6.43 10.15
C PHE A 113 8.73 7.79 9.94
N LEU A 114 7.57 7.83 9.29
CA LEU A 114 6.74 9.03 9.19
C LEU A 114 5.69 9.02 10.31
N HIS A 115 5.56 10.10 11.07
CA HIS A 115 4.52 10.19 12.11
C HIS A 115 3.23 10.80 11.53
N MET A 116 2.14 10.04 11.56
CA MET A 116 0.83 10.45 11.06
C MET A 116 -0.13 10.69 12.22
N LYS A 117 -0.88 11.80 12.17
CA LYS A 117 -2.01 12.04 13.07
C LYS A 117 -3.31 11.64 12.39
N SER A 118 -4.18 10.96 13.12
CA SER A 118 -5.56 10.75 12.66
C SER A 118 -6.25 12.09 12.41
N ARG A 119 -6.96 12.23 11.29
CA ARG A 119 -7.85 13.37 11.07
C ARG A 119 -9.12 13.17 11.93
N LYS A 120 -9.46 14.21 12.69
CA LYS A 120 -10.73 14.28 13.45
C LYS A 120 -11.93 14.29 12.52
#